data_AF-A0A344WDA0-F1
#
_entry.id   AF-A0A344WDA0-F1
#
_cell.length_a   1.000
_cell.length_b   1.000
_cell.length_c   1.000
_cell.angle_alpha   90.00
_cell.angle_beta   90.00
_cell.angle_gamma   90.00
#
_symmetry.space_group_name_H-M   'P 1'
#
loop_
_entity.id
_entity.type
_entity.pdbx_description
1 polymer ?
#
loop_
_entity_poly.entity_id
_entity_poly.type
_entity_poly.pdbx_seq_one_letter_code
_entity_poly.pdbx_strand_id
1 'polypeptide(L)'
;MTHTPRLGLPYLQPNQAQKHVTLNEALRRMDTLVQLCVVSAEVALQPESPSEGDVYILTADADGTEWAGAPEGALAAFMDAGWQFVLPRPGLIAFDLDQQRLRFFTGSAWTDLPVLVAGRGGINAEPDAVSRFIVKSDAELLSHDDVTPGSGSARKIINKASEAATASLVFQDAFSGRAEIGLTGNDDLSIRVSPDGEAFVSALQVERATGRLVLHQGAVLPDGAKLVNTGTTGTAGVEIEGGGNLGQVSLRLINDSSQGIAGAIFEQKSANPGIDLVDFGFQTLTQRMNVRVEARPAYTATGQAPEFQVFHNLGGGADDYVFRASPKAVHIEKPMRLAAYTVATLPAAAAYPAGALVFVSDASAGAGPAFSDGASWRLITDGSIVK
;
A
#
# COMPACT_ATOMS: atom_id res chain seq x y z
N MET A 1 -20.86 19.23 72.29
CA MET A 1 -20.22 18.05 71.66
C MET A 1 -18.94 17.71 72.42
N THR A 2 -18.55 16.44 72.53
CA THR A 2 -17.32 16.01 73.23
C THR A 2 -16.19 15.61 72.28
N HIS A 3 -16.50 15.47 70.99
CA HIS A 3 -15.57 15.12 69.93
C HIS A 3 -15.82 16.00 68.70
N THR A 4 -14.84 16.13 67.82
CA THR A 4 -15.00 16.76 66.51
C THR A 4 -15.90 15.91 65.60
N PRO A 5 -16.68 16.52 64.70
CA PRO A 5 -17.72 15.81 63.99
C PRO A 5 -17.24 14.87 62.88
N ARG A 6 -16.13 15.16 62.20
CA ARG A 6 -15.67 14.34 61.06
C ARG A 6 -14.72 13.23 61.47
N LEU A 7 -13.68 13.56 62.23
CA LEU A 7 -12.61 12.64 62.62
C LEU A 7 -12.80 12.07 64.04
N GLY A 8 -13.79 12.55 64.80
CA GLY A 8 -14.04 12.05 66.15
C GLY A 8 -12.92 12.36 67.14
N LEU A 9 -12.20 13.49 66.98
CA LEU A 9 -11.11 13.87 67.87
C LEU A 9 -11.67 14.38 69.21
N PRO A 10 -11.21 13.86 70.37
CA PRO A 10 -11.75 14.27 71.65
C PRO A 10 -11.39 15.71 71.99
N TYR A 11 -12.38 16.49 72.43
CA TYR A 11 -12.15 17.84 72.94
C TYR A 11 -11.57 17.83 74.35
N LEU A 12 -10.72 18.81 74.64
CA LEU A 12 -10.20 19.03 75.99
C LEU A 12 -11.32 19.58 76.89
N GLN A 13 -11.49 18.96 78.06
CA GLN A 13 -12.49 19.36 79.04
C GLN A 13 -12.19 20.75 79.63
N PRO A 14 -13.23 21.52 80.03
CA PRO A 14 -13.06 22.81 80.70
C PRO A 14 -12.24 22.71 82.00
N ASN A 15 -11.79 23.87 82.53
CA ASN A 15 -11.11 24.01 83.83
C ASN A 15 -9.59 23.73 83.91
N GLN A 16 -8.90 23.70 82.76
CA GLN A 16 -7.43 23.61 82.66
C GLN A 16 -6.79 24.93 82.19
N ALA A 17 -6.95 26.02 82.97
CA ALA A 17 -6.40 27.35 82.66
C ALA A 17 -6.77 27.88 81.25
N GLN A 18 -8.02 27.69 80.83
CA GLN A 18 -8.56 28.12 79.52
C GLN A 18 -7.86 27.59 78.25
N LYS A 19 -6.88 26.67 78.38
CA LYS A 19 -6.20 26.04 77.23
C LYS A 19 -7.14 25.27 76.29
N HIS A 20 -8.26 24.79 76.83
CA HIS A 20 -9.31 24.11 76.06
C HIS A 20 -9.89 24.99 74.96
N VAL A 21 -9.92 26.32 75.13
CA VAL A 21 -10.46 27.24 74.10
C VAL A 21 -9.58 27.20 72.85
N THR A 22 -8.28 27.47 73.00
CA THR A 22 -7.35 27.53 71.87
C THR A 22 -7.08 26.16 71.26
N LEU A 23 -6.99 25.10 72.08
CA LEU A 23 -6.76 23.75 71.58
C LEU A 23 -7.98 23.19 70.85
N ASN A 24 -9.19 23.33 71.40
CA ASN A 24 -10.40 22.81 70.74
C ASN A 24 -10.66 23.54 69.43
N GLU A 25 -10.32 24.83 69.36
CA GLU A 25 -10.37 25.58 68.10
C GLU A 25 -9.38 25.04 67.06
N ALA A 26 -8.14 24.73 67.47
CA ALA A 26 -7.18 24.08 66.59
C ALA A 26 -7.67 22.70 66.12
N LEU A 27 -8.30 21.92 67.00
CA LEU A 27 -8.86 20.60 66.69
C LEU A 27 -10.00 20.71 65.66
N ARG A 28 -10.92 21.69 65.79
CA ARG A 28 -11.97 21.96 64.77
C ARG A 28 -11.37 22.26 63.41
N ARG A 29 -10.36 23.12 63.37
CA ARG A 29 -9.69 23.48 62.12
C ARG A 29 -8.95 22.28 61.50
N MET A 30 -8.35 21.42 62.32
CA MET A 30 -7.74 20.17 61.86
C MET A 30 -8.79 19.18 61.34
N ASP A 31 -9.93 19.06 62.01
CA ASP A 31 -11.05 18.20 61.59
C ASP A 31 -11.58 18.58 60.20
N THR A 32 -11.58 19.89 59.90
CA THR A 32 -11.93 20.39 58.57
C THR A 32 -10.86 20.06 57.53
N LEU A 33 -9.58 20.28 57.83
CA LEU A 33 -8.52 20.25 56.82
C LEU A 33 -7.89 18.88 56.58
N VAL A 34 -7.84 18.00 57.58
CA VAL A 34 -7.24 16.68 57.46
C VAL A 34 -8.20 15.75 56.71
N GLN A 35 -7.70 15.07 55.68
CA GLN A 35 -8.52 14.23 54.79
C GLN A 35 -9.79 14.98 54.34
N LEU A 36 -9.61 16.22 53.86
CA LEU A 36 -10.69 17.12 53.49
C LEU A 36 -11.61 16.47 52.44
N CYS A 37 -12.85 16.20 52.85
CA CYS A 37 -13.95 15.84 51.98
C CYS A 37 -14.97 16.96 52.06
N VAL A 38 -15.44 17.42 50.90
CA VAL A 38 -16.47 18.44 50.78
C VAL A 38 -17.73 17.80 50.23
N VAL A 39 -18.89 18.24 50.72
CA VAL A 39 -20.19 17.78 50.24
C VAL A 39 -20.35 18.16 48.78
N SER A 40 -20.06 19.41 48.43
CA SER A 40 -20.04 19.88 47.05
C SER A 40 -19.12 21.10 46.91
N ALA A 41 -18.58 21.29 45.70
CA ALA A 41 -17.88 22.49 45.29
C ALA A 41 -18.67 23.38 44.30
N GLU A 42 -19.93 23.02 44.01
CA GLU A 42 -20.76 23.67 42.98
C GLU A 42 -22.07 24.25 43.53
N VAL A 43 -22.39 23.99 44.80
CA VAL A 43 -23.58 24.53 45.45
C VAL A 43 -23.41 26.04 45.68
N ALA A 44 -24.20 26.83 44.97
CA ALA A 44 -24.24 28.29 45.13
C ALA A 44 -25.16 28.75 46.27
N LEU A 45 -26.20 27.99 46.62
CA LEU A 45 -27.14 28.39 47.66
C LEU A 45 -26.82 27.69 49.00
N GLN A 46 -26.69 28.46 50.07
CA GLN A 46 -26.50 27.93 51.42
C GLN A 46 -27.58 26.88 51.76
N PRO A 47 -27.19 25.66 52.22
CA PRO A 47 -28.14 24.66 52.68
C PRO A 47 -29.00 25.15 53.84
N GLU A 48 -30.31 24.90 53.79
CA GLU A 48 -31.25 25.25 54.87
C GLU A 48 -31.10 24.37 56.12
N SER A 49 -30.55 23.16 55.96
CA SER A 49 -30.37 22.18 57.04
C SER A 49 -29.05 21.41 56.87
N PRO A 50 -27.90 22.08 57.03
CA PRO A 50 -26.59 21.44 56.97
C PRO A 50 -26.42 20.46 58.14
N SER A 51 -25.72 19.36 57.89
CA SER A 51 -25.32 18.42 58.93
C SER A 51 -24.01 18.85 59.57
N GLU A 52 -23.83 18.50 60.84
CA GLU A 52 -22.59 18.78 61.55
C GLU A 52 -21.40 18.08 60.88
N GLY A 53 -20.36 18.86 60.55
CA GLY A 53 -19.18 18.38 59.82
C GLY A 53 -19.28 18.51 58.29
N ASP A 54 -20.40 18.99 57.75
CA ASP A 54 -20.50 19.31 56.33
C ASP A 54 -19.50 20.41 55.97
N VAL A 55 -18.81 20.25 54.85
CA VAL A 55 -17.90 21.26 54.30
C VAL A 55 -18.23 21.52 52.85
N TYR A 56 -18.32 22.78 52.45
CA TYR A 56 -18.55 23.20 51.06
C TYR A 56 -17.40 24.08 50.58
N ILE A 57 -17.10 24.03 49.28
CA ILE A 57 -16.25 25.04 48.64
C ILE A 57 -17.18 26.10 48.08
N LEU A 58 -17.04 27.34 48.53
CA LEU A 58 -17.90 28.43 48.07
C LEU A 58 -17.58 28.81 46.63
N THR A 59 -18.61 28.88 45.80
CA THR A 59 -18.54 29.40 44.43
C THR A 59 -18.51 30.93 44.43
N ALA A 60 -18.25 31.55 43.27
CA ALA A 60 -18.25 33.00 43.11
C ALA A 60 -19.63 33.63 43.39
N ASP A 61 -20.68 32.87 43.13
CA ASP A 61 -22.09 33.22 43.28
C ASP A 61 -22.72 32.66 44.57
N ALA A 62 -21.89 32.26 45.54
CA ALA A 62 -22.37 31.76 46.84
C ALA A 62 -23.29 32.79 47.53
N ASP A 63 -24.52 32.37 47.85
CA ASP A 63 -25.57 33.20 48.45
C ASP A 63 -26.19 32.52 49.67
N GLY A 64 -26.78 33.31 50.56
CA GLY A 64 -27.35 32.87 51.83
C GLY A 64 -26.92 33.74 53.01
N THR A 65 -27.70 33.71 54.09
CA THR A 65 -27.54 34.61 55.25
C THR A 65 -26.13 34.60 55.84
N GLU A 66 -25.51 33.42 55.94
CA GLU A 66 -24.20 33.23 56.59
C GLU A 66 -23.07 33.13 55.57
N TRP A 67 -23.36 32.65 54.35
CA TRP A 67 -22.38 32.56 53.27
C TRP A 67 -22.08 33.93 52.65
N ALA A 68 -23.03 34.88 52.72
CA ALA A 68 -22.87 36.24 52.24
C ALA A 68 -21.67 36.94 52.90
N GLY A 69 -20.66 37.27 52.11
CA GLY A 69 -19.45 37.98 52.54
C GLY A 69 -18.22 37.10 52.77
N ALA A 70 -18.35 35.78 52.68
CA ALA A 70 -17.20 34.89 52.57
C ALA A 70 -16.61 34.96 51.14
N PRO A 71 -15.27 34.95 50.99
CA PRO A 71 -14.66 35.02 49.68
C PRO A 71 -14.83 33.71 48.89
N GLU A 72 -14.88 33.83 47.56
CA GLU A 72 -14.87 32.69 46.64
C GLU A 72 -13.73 31.71 46.95
N GLY A 73 -14.03 30.42 46.87
CA GLY A 73 -13.09 29.35 47.13
C GLY A 73 -12.80 29.09 48.61
N ALA A 74 -13.38 29.85 49.54
CA ALA A 74 -13.31 29.52 50.96
C ALA A 74 -14.00 28.19 51.26
N LEU A 75 -13.50 27.47 52.27
CA LEU A 75 -14.15 26.30 52.82
C LEU A 75 -15.16 26.75 53.87
N ALA A 76 -16.44 26.50 53.64
CA ALA A 76 -17.51 26.73 54.60
C ALA A 76 -17.82 25.42 55.33
N ALA A 77 -17.43 25.30 56.59
CA ALA A 77 -17.65 24.12 57.42
C ALA A 77 -18.76 24.39 58.45
N PHE A 78 -19.78 23.54 58.51
CA PHE A 78 -20.84 23.65 59.51
C PHE A 78 -20.42 22.90 60.79
N MET A 79 -20.14 23.66 61.85
CA MET A 79 -19.68 23.13 63.13
C MET A 79 -20.28 23.87 64.32
N ASP A 80 -20.56 23.15 65.42
CA ASP A 80 -21.19 23.65 66.64
C ASP A 80 -22.45 24.49 66.35
N ALA A 81 -23.28 24.02 65.39
CA ALA A 81 -24.48 24.70 64.90
C ALA A 81 -24.25 26.09 64.26
N GLY A 82 -23.04 26.36 63.75
CA GLY A 82 -22.71 27.58 63.01
C GLY A 82 -21.75 27.33 61.85
N TRP A 83 -21.58 28.33 60.98
CA TRP A 83 -20.64 28.26 59.87
C TRP A 83 -19.26 28.78 60.27
N GLN A 84 -18.23 28.01 59.96
CA GLN A 84 -16.83 28.40 60.10
C GLN A 84 -16.18 28.47 58.72
N PHE A 85 -15.45 29.55 58.45
CA PHE A 85 -14.80 29.75 57.16
C PHE A 85 -13.29 29.59 57.26
N VAL A 86 -12.73 28.75 56.38
CA VAL A 86 -11.29 28.51 56.28
C VAL A 86 -10.81 28.83 54.88
N LEU A 87 -9.86 29.78 54.77
CA LEU A 87 -9.20 30.07 53.51
C LEU A 87 -8.24 28.92 53.13
N PRO A 88 -8.34 28.36 51.92
CA PRO A 88 -7.42 27.34 51.45
C PRO A 88 -6.02 27.91 51.23
N ARG A 89 -5.00 27.04 51.31
CA ARG A 89 -3.61 27.37 50.95
C ARG A 89 -3.24 26.68 49.64
N PRO A 90 -2.36 27.26 48.81
CA PRO A 90 -1.88 26.59 47.60
C PRO A 90 -1.39 25.17 47.92
N GLY A 91 -1.85 24.19 47.14
CA GLY A 91 -1.52 22.78 47.36
C GLY A 91 -2.54 21.99 48.18
N LEU A 92 -3.57 22.63 48.73
CA LEU A 92 -4.65 21.92 49.42
C LEU A 92 -5.45 21.05 48.44
N ILE A 93 -5.73 19.82 48.85
CA ILE A 93 -6.53 18.85 48.09
C ILE A 93 -7.81 18.55 48.88
N ALA A 94 -8.94 18.51 48.19
CA ALA A 94 -10.23 18.12 48.72
C ALA A 94 -10.85 17.03 47.84
N PHE A 95 -11.53 16.05 48.42
CA PHE A 95 -12.39 15.14 47.67
C PHE A 95 -13.82 15.71 47.65
N ASP A 96 -14.34 15.99 46.47
CA ASP A 96 -15.71 16.44 46.25
C ASP A 96 -16.65 15.22 46.13
N LEU A 97 -17.55 15.07 47.10
CA LEU A 97 -18.47 13.94 47.20
C LEU A 97 -19.60 14.01 46.16
N ASP A 98 -20.00 15.21 45.73
CA ASP A 98 -21.06 15.41 44.74
C ASP A 98 -20.57 15.01 43.34
N GLN A 99 -19.42 15.54 42.95
CA GLN A 99 -18.83 15.28 41.62
C GLN A 99 -17.95 14.02 41.57
N GLN A 100 -17.63 13.41 42.71
CA GLN A 100 -16.71 12.26 42.84
C GLN A 100 -15.31 12.55 42.27
N ARG A 101 -14.74 13.73 42.58
CA ARG A 101 -13.46 14.20 42.03
C ARG A 101 -12.53 14.78 43.08
N LEU A 102 -11.23 14.70 42.82
CA LEU A 102 -10.22 15.43 43.58
C LEU A 102 -10.13 16.88 43.08
N ARG A 103 -10.27 17.82 44.00
CA ARG A 103 -10.11 19.25 43.79
C ARG A 103 -8.77 19.69 44.36
N PHE A 104 -8.07 20.56 43.64
CA PHE A 104 -6.78 21.11 43.99
C PHE A 104 -6.85 22.63 44.01
N PHE A 105 -6.39 23.26 45.09
CA PHE A 105 -6.33 24.71 45.18
C PHE A 105 -4.99 25.24 44.64
N THR A 106 -5.03 26.00 43.55
CA THR A 106 -3.85 26.55 42.86
C THR A 106 -3.21 27.73 43.58
N GLY A 107 -3.93 28.34 44.53
CA GLY A 107 -3.59 29.62 45.14
C GLY A 107 -4.52 30.76 44.73
N SER A 108 -5.22 30.62 43.60
CA SER A 108 -6.25 31.57 43.15
C SER A 108 -7.62 30.92 42.94
N ALA A 109 -7.69 29.63 42.64
CA ALA A 109 -8.95 28.92 42.39
C ALA A 109 -8.84 27.42 42.70
N TRP A 110 -9.99 26.78 42.89
CA TRP A 110 -10.10 25.32 42.92
C TRP A 110 -10.26 24.76 41.51
N THR A 111 -9.44 23.78 41.16
CA THR A 111 -9.51 23.07 39.88
C THR A 111 -9.56 21.58 40.10
N ASP A 112 -9.99 20.79 39.12
CA ASP A 112 -9.78 19.34 39.17
C ASP A 112 -8.28 19.04 39.26
N LEU A 113 -7.90 18.04 40.06
CA LEU A 113 -6.53 17.55 40.11
C LEU A 113 -6.22 16.92 38.74
N PRO A 114 -5.28 17.47 37.95
CA PRO A 114 -5.10 17.02 36.59
C PRO A 114 -4.54 15.59 36.58
N VAL A 115 -5.18 14.70 35.81
CA VAL A 115 -4.66 13.34 35.55
C VAL A 115 -3.33 13.40 34.75
N LEU A 116 -3.08 14.53 34.08
CA LEU A 116 -1.88 14.84 33.31
C LEU A 116 -1.08 15.96 34.01
N VAL A 117 0.01 15.61 34.68
CA VAL A 117 0.89 16.62 35.27
C VAL A 117 1.62 17.36 34.14
N ALA A 118 1.39 18.68 34.02
CA ALA A 118 2.08 19.57 33.07
C ALA A 118 2.00 19.14 31.58
N GLY A 119 0.86 18.61 31.15
CA GLY A 119 0.65 18.22 29.74
C GLY A 119 1.39 16.94 29.32
N ARG A 120 1.69 16.08 30.30
CA ARG A 120 2.32 14.77 30.09
C ARG A 120 1.44 13.66 30.64
N GLY A 121 1.41 12.52 29.95
CA GLY A 121 0.60 11.37 30.31
C GLY A 121 1.28 10.06 30.00
N GLY A 122 1.24 9.14 30.96
CA GLY A 122 1.86 7.83 30.85
C GLY A 122 0.93 6.72 31.32
N ILE A 123 0.81 5.63 30.56
CA ILE A 123 0.20 4.37 31.00
C ILE A 123 1.31 3.34 31.14
N ASN A 124 1.57 2.86 32.37
CA ASN A 124 2.66 1.93 32.71
C ASN A 124 4.07 2.39 32.27
N ALA A 125 4.26 3.69 32.02
CA ALA A 125 5.53 4.30 31.62
C ALA A 125 5.58 5.77 32.04
N GLU A 126 6.78 6.27 32.31
CA GLU A 126 6.99 7.67 32.66
C GLU A 126 7.15 8.51 31.38
N PRO A 127 6.34 9.56 31.16
CA PRO A 127 6.48 10.45 30.01
C PRO A 127 7.66 11.42 30.16
N ASP A 128 8.32 11.77 29.06
CA ASP A 128 9.47 12.67 29.03
C ASP A 128 9.23 13.92 28.17
N ALA A 129 10.27 14.75 27.97
CA ALA A 129 10.14 16.03 27.27
C ALA A 129 9.88 15.88 25.76
N VAL A 130 10.19 14.70 25.21
CA VAL A 130 9.98 14.32 23.81
C VAL A 130 8.70 13.49 23.71
N SER A 131 8.64 12.36 24.43
CA SER A 131 7.50 11.44 24.50
C SER A 131 6.51 11.89 25.58
N ARG A 132 5.83 13.01 25.33
CA ARG A 132 4.89 13.61 26.29
C ARG A 132 3.64 12.76 26.54
N PHE A 133 3.27 11.89 25.60
CA PHE A 133 2.27 10.86 25.80
C PHE A 133 2.88 9.50 25.49
N ILE A 134 2.91 8.60 26.46
CA ILE A 134 3.51 7.27 26.34
C ILE A 134 2.58 6.19 26.89
N VAL A 135 2.48 5.07 26.19
CA VAL A 135 1.64 3.95 26.58
C VAL A 135 2.47 2.67 26.49
N LYS A 136 2.49 1.89 27.57
CA LYS A 136 3.00 0.52 27.61
C LYS A 136 1.85 -0.42 27.96
N SER A 137 1.20 -0.94 26.92
CA SER A 137 0.11 -1.90 27.02
C SER A 137 0.20 -2.91 25.88
N ASP A 138 -0.54 -4.02 26.01
CA ASP A 138 -0.64 -5.04 24.95
C ASP A 138 -1.42 -4.53 23.72
N ALA A 139 -2.31 -3.55 23.92
CA ALA A 139 -3.10 -2.92 22.85
C ALA A 139 -3.46 -1.47 23.16
N GLU A 140 -3.64 -0.68 22.10
CA GLU A 140 -4.18 0.67 22.11
C GLU A 140 -5.44 0.72 21.25
N LEU A 141 -6.60 1.06 21.84
CA LEU A 141 -7.84 1.25 21.11
C LEU A 141 -8.19 2.74 21.04
N LEU A 142 -8.28 3.26 19.81
CA LEU A 142 -8.76 4.61 19.52
C LEU A 142 -10.03 4.49 18.69
N SER A 143 -11.19 4.84 19.27
CA SER A 143 -12.49 4.72 18.63
C SER A 143 -13.01 6.06 18.10
N HIS A 144 -14.00 5.98 17.22
CA HIS A 144 -14.83 7.11 16.83
C HIS A 144 -15.68 7.58 18.01
N ASP A 145 -16.05 8.86 18.02
CA ASP A 145 -16.97 9.43 18.99
C ASP A 145 -18.41 9.03 18.65
N ASP A 146 -18.95 8.13 19.47
CA ASP A 146 -20.34 7.66 19.44
C ASP A 146 -21.19 8.24 20.58
N VAL A 147 -20.63 9.11 21.43
CA VAL A 147 -21.30 9.72 22.58
C VAL A 147 -21.84 11.11 22.24
N THR A 148 -21.14 11.87 21.41
CA THR A 148 -21.61 13.18 20.92
C THR A 148 -22.14 13.08 19.48
N PRO A 149 -22.98 14.01 18.99
CA PRO A 149 -23.36 14.08 17.58
C PRO A 149 -22.14 14.35 16.68
N GLY A 150 -21.44 13.28 16.29
CA GLY A 150 -20.19 13.32 15.54
C GLY A 150 -20.30 12.78 14.11
N SER A 151 -19.19 12.83 13.38
CA SER A 151 -19.08 12.32 12.01
C SER A 151 -18.91 10.79 11.90
N GLY A 152 -18.84 10.09 13.03
CA GLY A 152 -18.51 8.65 13.09
C GLY A 152 -17.09 8.30 12.59
N SER A 153 -16.26 9.29 12.25
CA SER A 153 -14.91 9.08 11.71
C SER A 153 -13.85 9.17 12.80
N ALA A 154 -12.90 8.23 12.82
CA ALA A 154 -11.66 8.32 13.61
C ALA A 154 -10.47 8.56 12.67
N ARG A 155 -9.61 9.53 12.99
CA ARG A 155 -8.42 9.86 12.18
C ARG A 155 -7.21 10.09 13.08
N LYS A 156 -6.07 9.49 12.70
CA LYS A 156 -4.76 9.91 13.20
C LYS A 156 -4.18 10.94 12.25
N ILE A 157 -4.02 12.17 12.73
CA ILE A 157 -3.42 13.27 11.95
C ILE A 157 -1.99 13.47 12.46
N ILE A 158 -1.01 13.29 11.58
CA ILE A 158 0.42 13.50 11.87
C ILE A 158 0.90 14.57 10.91
N ASN A 159 1.29 15.73 11.44
CA ASN A 159 1.74 16.86 10.65
C ASN A 159 3.26 17.02 10.73
N LYS A 160 3.87 17.45 9.62
CA LYS A 160 5.30 17.80 9.54
C LYS A 160 5.47 19.28 9.19
N ALA A 161 6.53 19.90 9.68
CA ALA A 161 6.73 21.35 9.56
C ALA A 161 7.14 21.81 8.15
N SER A 162 7.68 20.90 7.32
CA SER A 162 8.18 21.20 5.98
C SER A 162 8.29 19.92 5.13
N GLU A 163 8.59 20.08 3.83
CA GLU A 163 8.80 18.96 2.90
C GLU A 163 9.92 18.01 3.38
N ALA A 164 11.02 18.56 3.90
CA ALA A 164 12.17 17.78 4.36
C ALA A 164 11.97 17.10 5.73
N ALA A 165 10.92 17.45 6.48
CA ALA A 165 10.63 16.85 7.78
C ALA A 165 9.96 15.46 7.64
N THR A 166 9.75 14.79 8.76
CA THR A 166 9.15 13.45 8.82
C THR A 166 7.80 13.47 9.54
N ALA A 167 6.82 12.78 8.96
CA ALA A 167 5.56 12.39 9.62
C ALA A 167 5.30 10.92 9.33
N SER A 168 5.47 10.05 10.34
CA SER A 168 5.49 8.60 10.14
C SER A 168 5.03 7.80 11.35
N LEU A 169 4.85 6.50 11.13
CA LEU A 169 4.74 5.46 12.14
C LEU A 169 5.97 4.56 12.04
N VAL A 170 6.65 4.34 13.16
CA VAL A 170 7.86 3.50 13.23
C VAL A 170 7.55 2.23 14.00
N PHE A 171 7.89 1.08 13.40
CA PHE A 171 7.80 -0.24 14.00
C PHE A 171 9.19 -0.65 14.48
N GLN A 172 9.28 -1.09 15.74
CA GLN A 172 10.55 -1.34 16.41
C GLN A 172 10.57 -2.72 17.10
N ASP A 173 11.77 -3.26 17.24
CA ASP A 173 12.07 -4.39 18.10
C ASP A 173 13.24 -3.99 19.02
N ALA A 174 13.08 -4.19 20.33
CA ALA A 174 14.04 -3.76 21.36
C ALA A 174 14.53 -2.30 21.18
N PHE A 175 13.62 -1.38 20.87
CA PHE A 175 13.89 0.05 20.61
C PHE A 175 14.76 0.34 19.35
N SER A 176 14.99 -0.66 18.50
CA SER A 176 15.66 -0.51 17.20
C SER A 176 14.62 -0.50 16.08
N GLY A 177 14.71 0.48 15.17
CA GLY A 177 13.81 0.59 14.03
C GLY A 177 13.89 -0.61 13.10
N ARG A 178 12.74 -1.12 12.65
CA ARG A 178 12.64 -2.23 11.67
C ARG A 178 11.90 -1.80 10.41
N ALA A 179 10.83 -1.05 10.58
CA ALA A 179 10.06 -0.51 9.47
C ALA A 179 9.51 0.87 9.81
N GLU A 180 9.28 1.68 8.79
CA GLU A 180 8.68 3.00 8.90
C GLU A 180 7.72 3.21 7.73
N ILE A 181 6.54 3.76 8.02
CA ILE A 181 5.56 4.18 7.00
C ILE A 181 5.20 5.65 7.21
N GLY A 182 5.29 6.45 6.14
CA GLY A 182 4.91 7.86 6.20
C GLY A 182 5.58 8.73 5.15
N LEU A 183 5.56 10.04 5.42
CA LEU A 183 6.22 11.06 4.62
C LEU A 183 7.60 11.31 5.23
N THR A 184 8.66 10.79 4.62
CA THR A 184 10.01 10.78 5.21
C THR A 184 10.99 11.55 4.31
N GLY A 185 11.22 12.83 4.60
CA GLY A 185 12.16 13.66 3.84
C GLY A 185 11.64 14.19 2.50
N ASN A 186 10.38 13.91 2.17
CA ASN A 186 9.61 14.50 1.07
C ASN A 186 8.11 14.39 1.38
N ASP A 187 7.25 14.68 0.39
CA ASP A 187 5.79 14.61 0.49
C ASP A 187 5.17 13.38 -0.20
N ASP A 188 5.98 12.41 -0.64
CA ASP A 188 5.51 11.14 -1.17
C ASP A 188 5.31 10.13 -0.04
N LEU A 189 4.28 9.29 -0.14
CA LEU A 189 4.08 8.22 0.84
C LEU A 189 5.13 7.14 0.61
N SER A 190 5.86 6.76 1.67
CA SER A 190 6.91 5.75 1.59
C SER A 190 6.74 4.65 2.63
N ILE A 191 7.21 3.45 2.29
CA ILE A 191 7.46 2.35 3.21
C ILE A 191 8.95 2.04 3.15
N ARG A 192 9.60 2.12 4.31
CA ARG A 192 11.04 1.93 4.47
C ARG A 192 11.30 0.84 5.49
N VAL A 193 12.36 0.06 5.29
CA VAL A 193 12.79 -1.00 6.20
C VAL A 193 14.26 -0.85 6.55
N SER A 194 14.64 -1.31 7.73
CA SER A 194 16.01 -1.21 8.24
C SER A 194 16.47 -2.52 8.88
N PRO A 195 17.66 -3.02 8.52
CA PRO A 195 18.25 -4.19 9.16
C PRO A 195 18.86 -3.88 10.54
N ASP A 196 19.24 -2.63 10.81
CA ASP A 196 20.02 -2.21 11.99
C ASP A 196 19.33 -1.12 12.84
N GLY A 197 18.28 -0.49 12.32
CA GLY A 197 17.58 0.63 12.95
C GLY A 197 18.19 2.00 12.70
N GLU A 198 19.26 2.09 11.90
CA GLU A 198 19.92 3.33 11.51
C GLU A 198 19.80 3.59 10.01
N ALA A 199 20.14 2.59 9.18
CA ALA A 199 20.07 2.67 7.73
C ALA A 199 18.71 2.17 7.23
N PHE A 200 17.88 3.08 6.72
CA PHE A 200 16.57 2.76 6.16
C PHE A 200 16.59 2.78 4.64
N VAL A 201 16.25 1.63 4.05
CA VAL A 201 16.07 1.45 2.61
C VAL A 201 14.60 1.66 2.26
N SER A 202 14.32 2.49 1.25
CA SER A 202 12.97 2.63 0.69
C SER A 202 12.62 1.38 -0.11
N ALA A 203 11.54 0.70 0.26
CA ALA A 203 11.03 -0.47 -0.45
C ALA A 203 9.95 -0.05 -1.47
N LEU A 204 9.02 0.81 -1.02
CA LEU A 204 7.85 1.24 -1.77
C LEU A 204 7.66 2.75 -1.60
N GLN A 205 7.29 3.43 -2.69
CA GLN A 205 6.91 4.83 -2.68
C GLN A 205 5.70 5.08 -3.58
N VAL A 206 4.80 5.97 -3.18
CA VAL A 206 3.69 6.45 -4.01
C VAL A 206 3.91 7.92 -4.31
N GLU A 207 4.10 8.24 -5.59
CA GLU A 207 4.28 9.61 -6.06
C GLU A 207 2.98 10.40 -5.88
N ARG A 208 3.02 11.48 -5.09
CA ARG A 208 1.82 12.28 -4.80
C ARG A 208 1.19 12.93 -6.03
N ALA A 209 2.00 13.26 -7.04
CA ALA A 209 1.56 14.01 -8.21
C ALA A 209 0.87 13.13 -9.26
N THR A 210 1.30 11.88 -9.38
CA THR A 210 0.86 10.95 -10.44
C THR A 210 0.07 9.76 -9.90
N GLY A 211 0.17 9.48 -8.59
CA GLY A 211 -0.33 8.25 -7.98
C GLY A 211 0.47 6.99 -8.35
N ARG A 212 1.63 7.14 -9.00
CA ARG A 212 2.46 6.00 -9.43
C ARG A 212 3.10 5.30 -8.23
N LEU A 213 3.04 3.98 -8.26
CA LEU A 213 3.74 3.11 -7.33
C LEU A 213 5.16 2.83 -7.83
N VAL A 214 6.16 3.15 -7.02
CA VAL A 214 7.58 2.89 -7.27
C VAL A 214 8.04 1.78 -6.32
N LEU A 215 8.62 0.71 -6.90
CA LEU A 215 9.21 -0.41 -6.17
C LEU A 215 10.73 -0.35 -6.32
N HIS A 216 11.40 0.30 -5.37
CA HIS A 216 12.83 0.60 -5.42
C HIS A 216 13.73 -0.65 -5.42
N GLN A 217 13.25 -1.75 -4.84
CA GLN A 217 13.98 -3.03 -4.75
C GLN A 217 13.34 -4.14 -5.62
N GLY A 218 12.44 -3.77 -6.54
CA GLY A 218 11.64 -4.72 -7.31
C GLY A 218 10.54 -5.43 -6.48
N ALA A 219 9.92 -6.44 -7.06
CA ALA A 219 8.91 -7.28 -6.40
C ALA A 219 9.12 -8.76 -6.73
N VAL A 220 8.96 -9.61 -5.72
CA VAL A 220 8.83 -11.06 -5.88
C VAL A 220 7.35 -11.39 -5.76
N LEU A 221 6.80 -12.04 -6.77
CA LEU A 221 5.40 -12.43 -6.82
C LEU A 221 5.26 -13.92 -6.45
N PRO A 222 4.23 -14.31 -5.68
CA PRO A 222 3.96 -15.72 -5.41
C PRO A 222 3.46 -16.46 -6.66
N ASP A 223 3.50 -17.79 -6.63
CA ASP A 223 3.03 -18.63 -7.73
C ASP A 223 1.60 -18.29 -8.16
N GLY A 224 1.39 -18.13 -9.47
CA GLY A 224 0.08 -17.80 -10.05
C GLY A 224 -0.34 -16.33 -9.95
N ALA A 225 0.47 -15.45 -9.35
CA ALA A 225 0.22 -14.03 -9.34
C ALA A 225 0.32 -13.42 -10.76
N LYS A 226 -0.59 -12.49 -11.07
CA LYS A 226 -0.65 -11.79 -12.36
C LYS A 226 -0.53 -10.28 -12.12
N LEU A 227 0.27 -9.60 -12.94
CA LEU A 227 0.25 -8.15 -13.05
C LEU A 227 -0.69 -7.78 -14.20
N VAL A 228 -1.81 -7.12 -13.88
CA VAL A 228 -2.81 -6.70 -14.86
C VAL A 228 -2.98 -5.18 -14.75
N ASN A 229 -2.71 -4.47 -15.85
CA ASN A 229 -3.01 -3.05 -15.96
C ASN A 229 -4.41 -2.89 -16.58
N THR A 230 -5.38 -2.40 -15.81
CA THR A 230 -6.79 -2.21 -16.23
C THR A 230 -7.13 -0.74 -16.53
N GLY A 231 -6.13 0.15 -16.61
CA GLY A 231 -6.33 1.57 -16.87
C GLY A 231 -7.03 1.83 -18.20
N THR A 232 -8.12 2.61 -18.19
CA THR A 232 -8.98 2.86 -19.35
C THR A 232 -8.61 4.13 -20.14
N THR A 233 -7.55 4.85 -19.74
CA THR A 233 -7.17 6.16 -20.32
C THR A 233 -5.68 6.20 -20.66
N GLY A 234 -5.35 6.13 -21.96
CA GLY A 234 -3.98 6.33 -22.49
C GLY A 234 -3.01 5.16 -22.18
N THR A 235 -2.36 4.65 -23.23
CA THR A 235 -1.31 3.60 -23.22
C THR A 235 -1.38 2.61 -22.04
N ALA A 236 -2.39 1.73 -22.05
CA ALA A 236 -2.41 0.57 -21.16
C ALA A 236 -1.35 -0.43 -21.62
N GLY A 237 -0.17 -0.37 -20.99
CA GLY A 237 0.93 -1.30 -21.23
C GLY A 237 1.62 -1.64 -19.92
N VAL A 238 2.20 -2.85 -19.85
CA VAL A 238 3.26 -3.14 -18.90
C VAL A 238 4.55 -2.75 -19.61
N GLU A 239 5.04 -1.54 -19.33
CA GLU A 239 6.32 -1.07 -19.83
C GLU A 239 7.43 -1.58 -18.90
N ILE A 240 8.34 -2.38 -19.44
CA ILE A 240 9.50 -2.89 -18.72
C ILE A 240 10.72 -2.18 -19.30
N GLU A 241 11.19 -1.15 -18.61
CA GLU A 241 12.40 -0.42 -18.96
C GLU A 241 13.55 -0.80 -18.01
N GLY A 242 14.77 -0.88 -18.55
CA GLY A 242 15.98 -1.18 -17.82
C GLY A 242 16.89 0.03 -17.90
N GLY A 243 17.08 0.73 -16.78
CA GLY A 243 17.96 1.89 -16.68
C GLY A 243 19.27 1.55 -15.97
N GLY A 244 20.40 1.96 -16.55
CA GLY A 244 21.74 1.84 -15.97
C GLY A 244 22.83 1.58 -17.03
N ASN A 245 24.09 1.90 -16.72
CA ASN A 245 25.24 1.77 -17.65
C ASN A 245 25.49 0.34 -18.21
N LEU A 246 24.79 -0.67 -17.68
CA LEU A 246 24.84 -2.09 -18.07
C LEU A 246 23.43 -2.73 -18.16
N GLY A 247 22.36 -1.94 -18.28
CA GLY A 247 20.99 -2.43 -18.19
C GLY A 247 20.58 -3.35 -19.34
N GLN A 248 20.33 -4.63 -19.06
CA GLN A 248 19.62 -5.54 -19.95
C GLN A 248 18.17 -5.69 -19.47
N VAL A 249 17.20 -5.28 -20.28
CA VAL A 249 15.79 -5.68 -20.09
C VAL A 249 15.65 -7.10 -20.60
N SER A 250 15.36 -8.05 -19.72
CA SER A 250 15.02 -9.41 -20.12
C SER A 250 13.64 -9.78 -19.57
N LEU A 251 12.68 -9.98 -20.47
CA LEU A 251 11.42 -10.66 -20.15
C LEU A 251 11.69 -12.16 -20.18
N ARG A 252 12.07 -12.74 -19.04
CA ARG A 252 12.26 -14.18 -18.92
C ARG A 252 10.96 -14.84 -18.48
N LEU A 253 10.24 -15.42 -19.42
CA LEU A 253 9.07 -16.26 -19.13
C LEU A 253 9.54 -17.68 -18.81
N ILE A 254 9.71 -18.00 -17.53
CA ILE A 254 9.97 -19.38 -17.08
C ILE A 254 8.63 -20.03 -16.80
N ASN A 255 8.26 -21.02 -17.59
CA ASN A 255 7.09 -21.84 -17.34
C ASN A 255 7.59 -23.25 -16.99
N ASP A 256 7.69 -23.51 -15.68
CA ASP A 256 8.06 -24.80 -15.12
C ASP A 256 6.78 -25.59 -14.88
N SER A 257 6.41 -26.43 -15.86
CA SER A 257 5.34 -27.40 -15.67
C SER A 257 5.95 -28.79 -15.61
N SER A 258 5.72 -29.48 -14.50
CA SER A 258 6.07 -30.90 -14.35
C SER A 258 5.24 -31.83 -15.26
N GLN A 259 4.30 -31.28 -16.06
CA GLN A 259 3.30 -32.00 -16.85
C GLN A 259 3.18 -31.55 -18.32
N GLY A 260 4.07 -30.69 -18.82
CA GLY A 260 4.23 -30.48 -20.27
C GLY A 260 3.54 -29.25 -20.88
N ILE A 261 4.26 -28.73 -21.88
CA ILE A 261 4.04 -27.56 -22.75
C ILE A 261 3.93 -26.20 -22.02
N ALA A 262 5.09 -25.55 -21.99
CA ALA A 262 5.24 -24.14 -21.69
C ALA A 262 5.06 -23.29 -22.95
N GLY A 263 4.11 -22.34 -22.95
CA GLY A 263 3.93 -21.36 -24.03
C GLY A 263 3.55 -19.99 -23.50
N ALA A 264 3.95 -18.94 -24.22
CA ALA A 264 3.50 -17.57 -24.02
C ALA A 264 2.59 -17.19 -25.20
N ILE A 265 1.37 -16.75 -24.91
CA ILE A 265 0.41 -16.29 -25.92
C ILE A 265 0.45 -14.76 -25.92
N PHE A 266 0.78 -14.17 -27.07
CA PHE A 266 0.66 -12.74 -27.31
C PHE A 266 -0.62 -12.52 -28.14
N GLU A 267 -1.63 -11.90 -27.54
CA GLU A 267 -2.92 -11.62 -28.18
C GLU A 267 -3.03 -10.11 -28.43
N GLN A 268 -3.11 -9.71 -29.71
CA GLN A 268 -3.36 -8.33 -30.11
C GLN A 268 -4.76 -8.23 -30.72
N LYS A 269 -5.58 -7.35 -30.16
CA LYS A 269 -6.91 -7.02 -30.68
C LYS A 269 -6.92 -5.57 -31.16
N SER A 270 -6.96 -5.35 -32.48
CA SER A 270 -7.20 -4.01 -33.03
C SER A 270 -8.70 -3.72 -33.06
N ALA A 271 -9.09 -2.53 -32.63
CA ALA A 271 -10.45 -2.01 -32.78
C ALA A 271 -10.66 -1.26 -34.11
N ASN A 272 -9.59 -1.05 -34.90
CA ASN A 272 -9.63 -0.31 -36.17
C ASN A 272 -9.49 -1.25 -37.37
N PRO A 273 -10.25 -1.06 -38.46
CA PRO A 273 -10.04 -1.78 -39.70
C PRO A 273 -8.68 -1.38 -40.29
N GLY A 274 -7.70 -2.28 -40.21
CA GLY A 274 -6.31 -2.07 -40.60
C GLY A 274 -5.53 -3.38 -40.57
N ILE A 275 -4.21 -3.29 -40.82
CA ILE A 275 -3.32 -4.46 -40.79
C ILE A 275 -3.09 -4.85 -39.33
N ASP A 276 -3.53 -6.05 -38.95
CA ASP A 276 -3.13 -6.70 -37.70
C ASP A 276 -1.84 -7.48 -37.93
N LEU A 277 -0.76 -7.04 -37.29
CA LEU A 277 0.55 -7.68 -37.32
C LEU A 277 0.82 -8.35 -35.98
N VAL A 278 1.13 -9.64 -36.00
CA VAL A 278 1.70 -10.36 -34.85
C VAL A 278 3.01 -11.01 -35.30
N ASP A 279 4.12 -10.50 -34.81
CA ASP A 279 5.46 -11.02 -35.11
C ASP A 279 5.93 -11.92 -33.94
N PHE A 280 6.30 -13.17 -34.23
CA PHE A 280 6.90 -14.09 -33.26
C PHE A 280 8.39 -14.28 -33.59
N GLY A 281 9.26 -13.77 -32.72
CA GLY A 281 10.71 -13.97 -32.81
C GLY A 281 11.20 -15.04 -31.84
N PHE A 282 11.82 -16.09 -32.34
CA PHE A 282 12.50 -17.11 -31.54
C PHE A 282 14.02 -16.91 -31.66
N GLN A 283 14.70 -16.67 -30.54
CA GLN A 283 16.14 -16.45 -30.51
C GLN A 283 16.82 -17.47 -29.59
N THR A 284 17.78 -18.21 -30.14
CA THR A 284 18.78 -18.94 -29.34
C THR A 284 20.07 -18.11 -29.27
N LEU A 285 21.07 -18.54 -28.47
CA LEU A 285 22.35 -17.81 -28.31
C LEU A 285 23.08 -17.52 -29.64
N THR A 286 22.77 -18.25 -30.70
CA THR A 286 23.48 -18.15 -31.99
C THR A 286 22.58 -17.99 -33.21
N GLN A 287 21.25 -18.12 -33.11
CA GLN A 287 20.36 -18.10 -34.27
C GLN A 287 19.04 -17.37 -34.00
N ARG A 288 18.54 -16.67 -35.02
CA ARG A 288 17.25 -15.98 -35.02
C ARG A 288 16.32 -16.67 -36.02
N MET A 289 15.11 -17.03 -35.58
CA MET A 289 14.04 -17.48 -36.45
C MET A 289 12.84 -16.55 -36.24
N ASN A 290 12.24 -16.06 -37.33
CA ASN A 290 11.03 -15.25 -37.28
C ASN A 290 9.90 -15.99 -38.01
N VAL A 291 8.72 -16.04 -37.39
CA VAL A 291 7.49 -16.46 -38.05
C VAL A 291 6.61 -15.22 -38.19
N ARG A 292 6.35 -14.82 -39.45
CA ARG A 292 5.46 -13.71 -39.79
C ARG A 292 4.18 -14.26 -40.39
N VAL A 293 3.05 -13.96 -39.76
CA VAL A 293 1.71 -14.23 -40.30
C VAL A 293 1.06 -12.88 -40.57
N GLU A 294 0.80 -12.59 -41.84
CA GLU A 294 0.20 -11.33 -42.27
C GLU A 294 -1.18 -11.58 -42.89
N ALA A 295 -2.20 -10.89 -42.38
CA ALA A 295 -3.52 -10.84 -43.00
C ALA A 295 -3.72 -9.45 -43.63
N ARG A 296 -3.78 -9.39 -44.96
CA ARG A 296 -4.09 -8.15 -45.70
C ARG A 296 -5.54 -8.14 -46.17
N PRO A 297 -6.21 -6.96 -46.24
CA PRO A 297 -7.39 -6.80 -47.07
C PRO A 297 -7.06 -7.21 -48.51
N ALA A 298 -8.03 -7.77 -49.24
CA ALA A 298 -7.85 -8.22 -50.62
C ALA A 298 -7.26 -7.11 -51.49
N TYR A 299 -5.96 -7.20 -51.78
CA TYR A 299 -5.25 -6.24 -52.62
C TYR A 299 -5.46 -6.64 -54.09
N THR A 300 -6.13 -5.77 -54.84
CA THR A 300 -6.30 -5.89 -56.30
C THR A 300 -4.96 -5.91 -57.02
N ALA A 301 -4.81 -6.90 -57.90
CA ALA A 301 -3.57 -7.31 -58.54
C ALA A 301 -2.95 -6.27 -59.48
N THR A 302 -1.68 -5.94 -59.26
CA THR A 302 -0.62 -5.88 -60.30
C THR A 302 0.75 -5.88 -59.64
N GLY A 303 1.40 -7.06 -59.61
CA GLY A 303 2.84 -7.22 -59.36
C GLY A 303 3.28 -7.23 -57.89
N GLN A 304 4.10 -8.23 -57.52
CA GLN A 304 4.63 -8.57 -56.19
C GLN A 304 3.72 -9.51 -55.38
N ALA A 305 3.96 -10.82 -55.53
CA ALA A 305 3.25 -11.89 -54.83
C ALA A 305 3.81 -12.10 -53.40
N PRO A 306 2.98 -12.56 -52.44
CA PRO A 306 3.38 -12.83 -51.07
C PRO A 306 4.33 -14.04 -50.96
N GLU A 307 5.30 -13.93 -50.07
CA GLU A 307 6.32 -14.94 -49.80
C GLU A 307 5.89 -15.82 -48.61
N PHE A 308 5.74 -17.13 -48.83
CA PHE A 308 5.64 -18.14 -47.77
C PHE A 308 6.97 -18.88 -47.68
N GLN A 309 7.65 -18.76 -46.55
CA GLN A 309 8.92 -19.43 -46.28
C GLN A 309 8.76 -20.39 -45.09
N VAL A 310 9.25 -21.62 -45.25
CA VAL A 310 9.46 -22.58 -44.15
C VAL A 310 10.92 -23.00 -44.21
N PHE A 311 11.67 -22.64 -43.17
CA PHE A 311 13.07 -23.03 -43.00
C PHE A 311 13.21 -23.82 -41.70
N HIS A 312 14.23 -24.66 -41.64
CA HIS A 312 14.66 -25.38 -40.45
C HIS A 312 16.07 -24.94 -40.08
N ASN A 313 16.31 -24.67 -38.80
CA ASN A 313 17.63 -24.34 -38.34
C ASN A 313 18.26 -25.53 -37.61
N LEU A 314 19.22 -26.18 -38.25
CA LEU A 314 20.05 -27.21 -37.62
C LEU A 314 21.37 -26.53 -37.25
N GLY A 315 21.52 -26.19 -35.96
CA GLY A 315 22.68 -25.49 -35.43
C GLY A 315 24.00 -26.10 -35.93
N GLY A 316 24.60 -25.44 -36.92
CA GLY A 316 25.77 -25.96 -37.63
C GLY A 316 25.89 -25.49 -39.08
N GLY A 317 25.83 -24.18 -39.33
CA GLY A 317 26.47 -23.58 -40.52
C GLY A 317 25.84 -23.79 -41.90
N ALA A 318 24.52 -23.69 -42.03
CA ALA A 318 23.79 -23.05 -43.17
C ALA A 318 22.28 -23.29 -42.96
N ASP A 319 21.45 -22.26 -43.16
CA ASP A 319 20.00 -22.43 -43.18
C ASP A 319 19.63 -23.22 -44.46
N ASP A 320 18.99 -24.38 -44.29
CA ASP A 320 18.52 -25.20 -45.40
C ASP A 320 17.06 -24.77 -45.74
N TYR A 321 16.82 -24.37 -46.99
CA TYR A 321 15.56 -23.77 -47.42
C TYR A 321 14.73 -24.84 -48.14
N VAL A 322 13.65 -25.33 -47.52
CA VAL A 322 12.79 -26.35 -48.13
C VAL A 322 12.03 -25.80 -49.35
N PHE A 323 11.81 -24.49 -49.43
CA PHE A 323 11.16 -23.85 -50.58
C PHE A 323 11.61 -22.39 -50.74
N ARG A 324 12.14 -22.04 -51.93
CA ARG A 324 12.40 -20.64 -52.33
C ARG A 324 11.98 -20.41 -53.78
N ALA A 325 10.94 -19.58 -53.97
CA ALA A 325 10.51 -19.14 -55.29
C ALA A 325 11.01 -17.71 -55.53
N SER A 326 11.96 -17.54 -56.45
CA SER A 326 12.32 -16.20 -56.96
C SER A 326 11.62 -15.95 -58.31
N PRO A 327 11.51 -14.69 -58.79
CA PRO A 327 10.88 -14.40 -60.08
C PRO A 327 11.59 -14.99 -61.31
N LYS A 328 12.82 -15.52 -61.16
CA LYS A 328 13.65 -16.00 -62.27
C LYS A 328 14.13 -17.45 -62.15
N ALA A 329 14.08 -18.05 -60.98
CA ALA A 329 14.49 -19.44 -60.76
C ALA A 329 13.81 -20.04 -59.52
N VAL A 330 13.52 -21.34 -59.60
CA VAL A 330 13.10 -22.16 -58.47
C VAL A 330 14.27 -23.08 -58.14
N HIS A 331 14.81 -22.97 -56.92
CA HIS A 331 15.85 -23.86 -56.42
C HIS A 331 15.19 -24.94 -55.57
N ILE A 332 15.39 -26.21 -55.94
CA ILE A 332 14.80 -27.35 -55.24
C ILE A 332 15.94 -28.31 -54.90
N GLU A 333 16.25 -28.43 -53.62
CA GLU A 333 17.36 -29.28 -53.13
C GLU A 333 16.93 -30.75 -52.92
N LYS A 334 15.77 -31.12 -53.48
CA LYS A 334 15.21 -32.48 -53.47
C LYS A 334 14.82 -32.92 -54.90
N PRO A 335 14.88 -34.23 -55.21
CA PRO A 335 14.47 -34.72 -56.53
C PRO A 335 13.02 -34.35 -56.87
N MET A 336 12.78 -33.89 -58.10
CA MET A 336 11.45 -33.55 -58.60
C MET A 336 10.87 -34.70 -59.43
N ARG A 337 9.57 -34.99 -59.27
CA ARG A 337 8.83 -35.94 -60.12
C ARG A 337 8.15 -35.22 -61.28
N LEU A 338 8.52 -35.56 -62.51
CA LEU A 338 7.89 -35.01 -63.72
C LEU A 338 6.56 -35.71 -64.04
N ALA A 339 5.63 -35.01 -64.69
CA ALA A 339 4.41 -35.60 -65.22
C ALA A 339 4.77 -36.63 -66.32
N ALA A 340 4.22 -37.84 -66.22
CA ALA A 340 4.60 -38.96 -67.06
C ALA A 340 3.56 -39.25 -68.16
N TYR A 341 4.02 -39.45 -69.39
CA TYR A 341 3.17 -39.76 -70.56
C TYR A 341 3.77 -40.92 -71.38
N THR A 342 2.93 -41.57 -72.18
CA THR A 342 3.39 -42.40 -73.31
C THR A 342 3.46 -41.57 -74.59
N VAL A 343 4.23 -41.98 -75.60
CA VAL A 343 4.30 -41.28 -76.91
C VAL A 343 2.90 -41.06 -77.51
N ALA A 344 2.01 -42.04 -77.36
CA ALA A 344 0.63 -41.94 -77.84
C ALA A 344 -0.16 -40.83 -77.13
N THR A 345 -0.03 -40.72 -75.81
CA THR A 345 -0.78 -39.78 -74.94
C THR A 345 -0.08 -38.45 -74.73
N LEU A 346 1.16 -38.33 -75.18
CA LEU A 346 1.95 -37.12 -75.07
C LEU A 346 1.25 -35.99 -75.86
N PRO A 347 0.85 -34.89 -75.20
CA PRO A 347 0.17 -33.78 -75.87
C PRO A 347 1.11 -33.08 -76.87
N ALA A 348 0.56 -32.29 -77.80
CA ALA A 348 1.38 -31.55 -78.76
C ALA A 348 2.34 -30.59 -78.05
N ALA A 349 3.62 -30.59 -78.45
CA ALA A 349 4.66 -29.79 -77.79
C ALA A 349 4.39 -28.29 -77.82
N ALA A 350 3.74 -27.81 -78.89
CA ALA A 350 3.34 -26.41 -79.07
C ALA A 350 2.28 -25.92 -78.06
N ALA A 351 1.61 -26.82 -77.32
CA ALA A 351 0.69 -26.43 -76.25
C ALA A 351 1.41 -25.99 -74.96
N TYR A 352 2.74 -26.17 -74.89
CA TYR A 352 3.56 -25.86 -73.73
C TYR A 352 4.70 -24.90 -74.12
N PRO A 353 5.14 -24.02 -73.21
CA PRO A 353 6.28 -23.15 -73.47
C PRO A 353 7.56 -23.98 -73.69
N ALA A 354 8.43 -23.49 -74.56
CA ALA A 354 9.74 -24.10 -74.78
C ALA A 354 10.51 -24.21 -73.44
N GLY A 355 11.09 -25.38 -73.17
CA GLY A 355 11.76 -25.71 -71.91
C GLY A 355 10.88 -26.42 -70.87
N ALA A 356 9.58 -26.61 -71.11
CA ALA A 356 8.75 -27.45 -70.25
C ALA A 356 9.27 -28.90 -70.21
N LEU A 357 9.30 -29.52 -69.02
CA LEU A 357 9.83 -30.87 -68.80
C LEU A 357 8.72 -31.88 -68.47
N VAL A 358 8.78 -33.05 -69.11
CA VAL A 358 7.91 -34.21 -68.85
C VAL A 358 8.74 -35.48 -68.80
N PHE A 359 8.19 -36.57 -68.30
CA PHE A 359 8.81 -37.90 -68.41
C PHE A 359 8.05 -38.72 -69.45
N VAL A 360 8.75 -39.29 -70.43
CA VAL A 360 8.15 -40.16 -71.44
C VAL A 360 8.54 -41.59 -71.13
N SER A 361 7.55 -42.45 -70.84
CA SER A 361 7.81 -43.80 -70.33
C SER A 361 8.17 -44.83 -71.40
N ASP A 362 7.85 -44.57 -72.68
CA ASP A 362 7.97 -45.53 -73.78
C ASP A 362 8.57 -44.91 -75.06
N ALA A 363 9.41 -43.88 -74.91
CA ALA A 363 10.12 -43.31 -76.05
C ALA A 363 11.04 -44.37 -76.71
N SER A 364 11.23 -44.27 -78.02
CA SER A 364 11.98 -45.28 -78.80
C SER A 364 13.44 -45.44 -78.37
N ALA A 365 14.04 -44.41 -77.77
CA ALA A 365 15.40 -44.46 -77.22
C ALA A 365 15.46 -44.82 -75.73
N GLY A 366 14.32 -45.18 -75.12
CA GLY A 366 14.19 -45.54 -73.71
C GLY A 366 13.41 -44.52 -72.89
N ALA A 367 12.89 -44.96 -71.74
CA ALA A 367 12.12 -44.11 -70.83
C ALA A 367 13.00 -42.99 -70.26
N GLY A 368 12.57 -41.74 -70.36
CA GLY A 368 13.41 -40.62 -69.93
C GLY A 368 12.72 -39.26 -69.93
N PRO A 369 13.35 -38.25 -69.30
CA PRO A 369 12.84 -36.89 -69.33
C PRO A 369 12.97 -36.28 -70.73
N ALA A 370 11.92 -35.59 -71.16
CA ALA A 370 11.84 -34.87 -72.42
C ALA A 370 11.52 -33.40 -72.17
N PHE A 371 12.03 -32.52 -73.03
CA PHE A 371 11.72 -31.09 -73.03
C PHE A 371 10.98 -30.69 -74.31
N SER A 372 10.10 -29.69 -74.23
CA SER A 372 9.49 -29.07 -75.41
C SER A 372 10.45 -28.05 -76.02
N ASP A 373 10.70 -28.10 -77.32
CA ASP A 373 11.39 -27.02 -78.06
C ASP A 373 10.42 -25.97 -78.63
N GLY A 374 9.12 -26.11 -78.35
CA GLY A 374 8.03 -25.28 -78.88
C GLY A 374 7.35 -25.87 -80.13
N ALA A 375 7.93 -26.88 -80.77
CA ALA A 375 7.36 -27.57 -81.93
C ALA A 375 7.27 -29.09 -81.75
N SER A 376 8.29 -29.69 -81.12
CA SER A 376 8.42 -31.11 -80.85
C SER A 376 8.87 -31.37 -79.41
N TRP A 377 8.53 -32.55 -78.91
CA TRP A 377 9.12 -33.07 -77.68
C TRP A 377 10.44 -33.75 -78.01
N ARG A 378 11.49 -33.40 -77.26
CA ARG A 378 12.82 -33.97 -77.43
C ARG A 378 13.31 -34.63 -76.16
N LEU A 379 13.89 -35.82 -76.28
CA LEU A 379 14.55 -36.44 -75.13
C LEU A 379 15.75 -35.61 -74.71
N ILE A 380 15.91 -35.43 -73.40
CA ILE A 380 17.08 -34.74 -72.84
C ILE A 380 18.35 -35.58 -73.03
N THR A 381 18.21 -36.91 -73.09
CA THR A 381 19.33 -37.85 -73.15
C THR A 381 20.11 -37.76 -74.47
N ASP A 382 19.42 -37.59 -75.60
CA ASP A 382 20.05 -37.64 -76.94
C ASP A 382 19.52 -36.59 -77.94
N GLY A 383 18.51 -35.79 -77.55
CA GLY A 383 17.91 -34.77 -78.42
C GLY A 383 16.99 -35.32 -79.52
N SER A 384 16.75 -36.63 -79.56
CA SER A 384 15.87 -37.27 -80.53
C SER A 384 14.43 -36.79 -80.36
N ILE A 385 13.70 -36.71 -81.49
CA ILE A 385 12.31 -36.28 -81.50
C ILE A 385 11.45 -37.45 -81.02
N VAL A 386 10.70 -37.21 -79.96
CA VAL A 386 9.71 -38.15 -79.42
C VAL A 386 8.39 -38.02 -80.18
N LYS A 387 7.95 -36.78 -80.42
CA LYS A 387 6.68 -36.45 -81.06
C LYS A 387 6.68 -35.03 -81.61
#